data_AF-A0A969KPW0-F1
#
_entry.id   AF-A0A969KPW0-F1
#
_cell.length_a   1.000
_cell.length_b   1.000
_cell.length_c   1.000
_cell.angle_alpha   90.00
_cell.angle_beta   90.00
_cell.angle_gamma   90.00
#
_symmetry.space_group_name_H-M   'P 1'
#
loop_
_entity.id
_entity.type
_entity.pdbx_description
1 polymer ?
#
loop_
_entity_poly.entity_id
_entity_poly.type
_entity_poly.pdbx_seq_one_letter_code
_entity_poly.pdbx_strand_id
1 'polypeptide(L)'
;MLHRARALDHTRLIEDNSPCHYNHVESDINSWHYYINDYRQVRRHIQHVSIKTYPGSDFNYVGGDYVQQAAPLINSEYGGIAARSGDQDIAWCFKYQTNELRRHDKICGYVYTELDDIEWEHNGFVNYDRSAKEFGYDHFVPGMTVADLNAADYVGLDAPPCQTLLPGATFSAPLFVSHWGPATEALRVRWELAFVDRFGISRSVEKGALDIAPRRFAVTDVGDLTVGLPNEPGLATMALHLQDGSGRVLCRNYVNVEISDGDLPAVEQIAQGWAVRFAPGVATATSWPQPRVDPAGDKFSATSSGWVEYEVALPAGVELSSAQRLRLRFEASARAGMAKVDWPERTYGFNYPQTEESKSPSDVQIVVNGVAVATVHLPDDPADARGVLSHHHEVDPGSYGYLAEVEITGDNLAQVAESVTAGGVTVRFVVPADGGFALYGATRGSVPVAPTLFIDL
;
A
#
# COMPACT_ATOMS: atom_id res chain seq x y z
N MET A 1 -24.31 23.48 -29.53
CA MET A 1 -24.47 24.06 -28.17
C MET A 1 -23.30 24.96 -27.82
N LEU A 2 -22.06 24.51 -28.07
CA LEU A 2 -20.82 25.29 -27.88
C LEU A 2 -20.89 26.75 -28.35
N HIS A 3 -21.19 27.02 -29.62
CA HIS A 3 -21.23 28.42 -30.12
C HIS A 3 -22.24 29.30 -29.38
N ARG A 4 -23.37 28.72 -28.93
CA ARG A 4 -24.38 29.45 -28.15
C ARG A 4 -23.87 29.74 -26.75
N ALA A 5 -23.18 28.80 -26.10
CA ALA A 5 -22.55 29.02 -24.81
C ALA A 5 -21.48 30.12 -24.90
N ARG A 6 -20.60 30.09 -25.93
CA ARG A 6 -19.63 31.17 -26.18
C ARG A 6 -20.30 32.53 -26.35
N ALA A 7 -21.35 32.60 -27.16
CA ALA A 7 -22.06 33.86 -27.41
C ALA A 7 -22.78 34.43 -26.18
N LEU A 8 -23.14 33.58 -25.22
CA LEU A 8 -23.77 33.99 -23.96
C LEU A 8 -22.73 34.40 -22.91
N ASP A 9 -21.57 33.76 -22.91
CA ASP A 9 -20.53 34.00 -21.92
C ASP A 9 -19.13 33.69 -22.48
N HIS A 10 -18.35 34.75 -22.70
CA HIS A 10 -16.97 34.65 -23.17
C HIS A 10 -15.95 34.51 -22.02
N THR A 11 -16.39 34.45 -20.76
CA THR A 11 -15.49 34.43 -19.59
C THR A 11 -15.12 33.02 -19.11
N ARG A 12 -15.75 31.98 -19.66
CA ARG A 12 -15.58 30.58 -19.26
C ARG A 12 -15.10 29.73 -20.43
N LEU A 13 -14.16 28.81 -20.16
CA LEU A 13 -13.74 27.79 -21.12
C LEU A 13 -14.87 26.77 -21.31
N ILE A 14 -14.97 26.21 -22.51
CA ILE A 14 -15.98 25.20 -22.86
C ILE A 14 -15.30 23.90 -23.27
N GLU A 15 -15.69 22.82 -22.60
CA GLU A 15 -15.44 21.44 -23.01
C GLU A 15 -16.65 20.95 -23.81
N ASP A 16 -16.44 20.40 -25.02
CA ASP A 16 -17.54 20.03 -25.93
C ASP A 16 -18.20 18.68 -25.62
N ASN A 17 -17.42 17.74 -25.07
CA ASN A 17 -17.85 16.46 -24.54
C ASN A 17 -16.85 15.96 -23.48
N SER A 18 -17.25 14.97 -22.66
CA SER A 18 -16.30 14.15 -21.90
C SER A 18 -15.87 13.00 -22.84
N PRO A 19 -14.64 13.02 -23.39
CA PRO A 19 -14.27 12.17 -24.52
C PRO A 19 -13.81 10.80 -24.01
N CYS A 20 -14.76 9.94 -23.69
CA CYS A 20 -14.49 8.51 -23.52
C CYS A 20 -14.02 7.81 -24.79
N HIS A 21 -14.30 8.44 -25.93
CA HIS A 21 -14.05 7.89 -27.25
C HIS A 21 -13.04 8.71 -28.05
N TYR A 22 -12.26 9.58 -27.39
CA TYR A 22 -11.19 10.36 -28.04
C TYR A 22 -11.71 11.21 -29.22
N ASN A 23 -12.82 11.90 -29.03
CA ASN A 23 -13.64 12.43 -30.12
C ASN A 23 -14.04 13.91 -29.93
N HIS A 24 -13.14 14.73 -29.39
CA HIS A 24 -13.29 16.18 -29.43
C HIS A 24 -13.41 16.70 -30.87
N VAL A 25 -14.19 17.77 -31.05
CA VAL A 25 -14.37 18.48 -32.32
C VAL A 25 -13.85 19.91 -32.17
N GLU A 26 -14.55 20.73 -31.39
CA GLU A 26 -14.15 22.11 -31.10
C GLU A 26 -14.22 22.28 -29.59
N SER A 27 -13.10 22.45 -28.91
CA SER A 27 -13.07 22.54 -27.44
C SER A 27 -11.98 23.51 -26.98
N ASP A 28 -12.26 24.25 -25.91
CA ASP A 28 -11.27 25.09 -25.24
C ASP A 28 -10.37 24.27 -24.29
N ILE A 29 -10.73 23.01 -24.03
CA ILE A 29 -10.00 22.06 -23.17
C ILE A 29 -9.78 20.77 -23.95
N ASN A 30 -8.54 20.29 -24.02
CA ASN A 30 -8.25 18.94 -24.49
C ASN A 30 -8.35 18.00 -23.29
N SER A 31 -9.31 17.09 -23.27
CA SER A 31 -9.52 16.20 -22.14
C SER A 31 -9.49 14.73 -22.54
N TRP A 32 -9.34 13.88 -21.53
CA TRP A 32 -9.46 12.43 -21.64
C TRP A 32 -9.77 11.86 -20.27
N HIS A 33 -10.26 10.63 -20.25
CA HIS A 33 -10.43 9.89 -19.02
C HIS A 33 -9.99 8.44 -19.15
N TYR A 34 -9.76 7.76 -18.03
CA TYR A 34 -9.39 6.35 -18.04
C TYR A 34 -9.68 5.68 -16.70
N TYR A 35 -9.83 4.35 -16.75
CA TYR A 35 -9.96 3.48 -15.58
C TYR A 35 -8.95 2.34 -15.69
N ILE A 36 -7.84 2.43 -14.96
CA ILE A 36 -6.71 1.49 -15.07
C ILE A 36 -6.10 1.26 -13.68
N ASN A 37 -6.12 0.01 -13.20
CA ASN A 37 -5.61 -0.37 -11.88
C ASN A 37 -4.21 -1.02 -11.86
N ASP A 38 -3.51 -1.04 -13.00
CA ASP A 38 -2.12 -1.50 -13.07
C ASP A 38 -1.18 -0.31 -13.25
N TYR A 39 -0.21 -0.16 -12.34
CA TYR A 39 0.77 0.92 -12.38
C TYR A 39 1.50 1.00 -13.71
N ARG A 40 1.92 -0.14 -14.29
CA ARG A 40 2.70 -0.14 -15.54
C ARG A 40 1.84 0.32 -16.72
N GLN A 41 0.57 -0.07 -16.76
CA GLN A 41 -0.39 0.42 -17.74
C GLN A 41 -0.70 1.90 -17.57
N VAL A 42 -0.96 2.37 -16.34
CA VAL A 42 -1.17 3.80 -16.03
C VAL A 42 0.00 4.64 -16.51
N ARG A 43 1.22 4.27 -16.13
CA ARG A 43 2.44 4.97 -16.53
C ARG A 43 2.53 5.09 -18.05
N ARG A 44 2.38 3.97 -18.77
CA ARG A 44 2.44 3.97 -20.24
C ARG A 44 1.34 4.82 -20.86
N HIS A 45 0.13 4.74 -20.32
CA HIS A 45 -1.02 5.49 -20.81
C HIS A 45 -0.83 6.99 -20.64
N ILE A 46 -0.50 7.46 -19.43
CA ILE A 46 -0.28 8.88 -19.14
C ILE A 46 0.90 9.44 -19.96
N GLN A 47 2.01 8.69 -20.06
CA GLN A 47 3.14 9.09 -20.91
C GLN A 47 2.72 9.21 -22.37
N HIS A 48 1.92 8.26 -22.89
CA HIS A 48 1.41 8.31 -24.25
C HIS A 48 0.55 9.55 -24.48
N VAL A 49 -0.40 9.84 -23.59
CA VAL A 49 -1.25 11.04 -23.67
C VAL A 49 -0.40 12.32 -23.69
N SER A 50 0.56 12.42 -22.77
CA SER A 50 1.45 13.60 -22.68
C SER A 50 2.30 13.78 -23.94
N ILE A 51 2.86 12.70 -24.50
CA ILE A 51 3.63 12.73 -25.76
C ILE A 51 2.74 13.13 -26.93
N LYS A 52 1.51 12.62 -26.98
CA LYS A 52 0.53 12.90 -28.04
C LYS A 52 -0.15 14.25 -27.92
N THR A 53 0.16 15.02 -26.88
CA THR A 53 -0.39 16.36 -26.68
C THR A 53 0.54 17.40 -27.30
N TYR A 54 0.18 17.90 -28.48
CA TYR A 54 0.89 18.95 -29.22
C TYR A 54 -0.02 19.59 -30.30
N PRO A 55 0.26 20.84 -30.74
CA PRO A 55 -0.49 21.47 -31.82
C PRO A 55 -0.45 20.64 -33.12
N GLY A 56 -1.61 20.32 -33.67
CA GLY A 56 -1.79 19.46 -34.85
C GLY A 56 -2.01 17.99 -34.54
N SER A 57 -2.01 17.57 -33.27
CA SER A 57 -2.30 16.19 -32.89
C SER A 57 -3.78 15.85 -33.07
N ASP A 58 -4.07 14.70 -33.65
CA ASP A 58 -5.41 14.11 -33.74
C ASP A 58 -5.81 13.32 -32.49
N PHE A 59 -4.90 13.12 -31.54
CA PHE A 59 -5.17 12.39 -30.31
C PHE A 59 -6.17 13.14 -29.42
N ASN A 60 -7.20 12.44 -28.93
CA ASN A 60 -8.43 12.97 -28.29
C ASN A 60 -9.42 13.67 -29.23
N TYR A 61 -9.14 13.80 -30.53
CA TYR A 61 -10.01 14.48 -31.50
C TYR A 61 -10.51 13.52 -32.59
N VAL A 62 -11.60 13.90 -33.26
CA VAL A 62 -12.14 13.14 -34.40
C VAL A 62 -11.24 13.15 -35.65
N GLY A 63 -10.19 13.98 -35.67
CA GLY A 63 -9.24 14.10 -36.78
C GLY A 63 -9.74 14.96 -37.96
N GLY A 64 -8.94 15.02 -39.01
CA GLY A 64 -9.18 15.90 -40.16
C GLY A 64 -8.93 17.36 -39.80
N ASP A 65 -9.95 18.22 -39.95
CA ASP A 65 -9.85 19.64 -39.58
C ASP A 65 -9.90 19.85 -38.05
N TYR A 66 -10.28 18.82 -37.29
CA TYR A 66 -10.39 18.85 -35.83
C TYR A 66 -9.20 18.16 -35.20
N VAL A 67 -8.22 18.97 -34.79
CA VAL A 67 -6.99 18.55 -34.13
C VAL A 67 -6.68 19.51 -32.99
N GLN A 68 -5.86 19.06 -32.04
CA GLN A 68 -5.42 19.89 -30.94
C GLN A 68 -4.74 21.16 -31.45
N GLN A 69 -5.14 22.31 -30.91
CA GLN A 69 -4.46 23.59 -31.15
C GLN A 69 -3.59 23.95 -29.93
N ALA A 70 -4.00 24.96 -29.17
CA ALA A 70 -3.35 25.38 -27.94
C ALA A 70 -4.15 25.04 -26.67
N ALA A 71 -5.20 24.21 -26.81
CA ALA A 71 -6.06 23.85 -25.69
C ALA A 71 -5.24 23.12 -24.60
N PRO A 72 -5.34 23.55 -23.31
CA PRO A 72 -4.70 22.87 -22.21
C PRO A 72 -5.24 21.46 -22.05
N LEU A 73 -4.36 20.55 -21.64
CA LEU A 73 -4.68 19.15 -21.46
C LEU A 73 -5.13 18.90 -20.00
N ILE A 74 -6.31 18.32 -19.80
CA ILE A 74 -6.89 18.02 -18.47
C ILE A 74 -7.38 16.58 -18.46
N ASN A 75 -7.02 15.80 -17.44
CA ASN A 75 -7.67 14.52 -17.24
C ASN A 75 -9.05 14.79 -16.60
N SER A 76 -10.12 14.68 -17.36
CA SER A 76 -11.45 15.07 -16.86
C SER A 76 -12.03 14.03 -15.90
N GLU A 77 -11.43 12.83 -15.82
CA GLU A 77 -11.82 11.74 -14.92
C GLU A 77 -10.74 10.65 -14.92
N TYR A 78 -10.32 10.18 -13.74
CA TYR A 78 -9.48 8.98 -13.60
C TYR A 78 -9.84 8.19 -12.35
N GLY A 79 -9.65 6.87 -12.41
CA GLY A 79 -9.86 5.96 -11.29
C GLY A 79 -9.11 4.65 -11.46
N GLY A 80 -8.75 4.01 -10.34
CA GLY A 80 -8.23 2.64 -10.37
C GLY A 80 -9.35 1.61 -10.41
N ILE A 81 -10.49 1.92 -9.78
CA ILE A 81 -11.63 1.01 -9.63
C ILE A 81 -12.76 1.53 -10.53
N ALA A 82 -13.11 0.77 -11.57
CA ALA A 82 -14.22 1.12 -12.44
C ALA A 82 -15.55 0.58 -11.89
N ALA A 83 -16.66 1.09 -12.41
CA ALA A 83 -17.97 0.50 -12.19
C ALA A 83 -17.95 -1.03 -12.38
N ARG A 84 -18.46 -1.76 -11.37
CA ARG A 84 -18.55 -3.23 -11.31
C ARG A 84 -17.18 -3.94 -11.22
N SER A 85 -16.14 -3.28 -10.73
CA SER A 85 -14.83 -3.90 -10.47
C SER A 85 -14.75 -4.62 -9.11
N GLY A 86 -15.80 -4.50 -8.28
CA GLY A 86 -15.82 -4.97 -6.91
C GLY A 86 -15.51 -3.86 -5.91
N ASP A 87 -15.41 -4.25 -4.65
CA ASP A 87 -15.12 -3.39 -3.51
C ASP A 87 -13.66 -3.60 -3.06
N GLN A 88 -12.83 -2.59 -3.29
CA GLN A 88 -11.37 -2.63 -3.15
C GLN A 88 -10.87 -1.29 -2.60
N ASP A 89 -9.67 -1.29 -2.02
CA ASP A 89 -9.07 -0.04 -1.57
C ASP A 89 -8.69 0.87 -2.75
N ILE A 90 -8.91 2.17 -2.55
CA ILE A 90 -8.49 3.21 -3.51
C ILE A 90 -7.20 3.90 -3.09
N ALA A 91 -6.75 3.70 -1.85
CA ALA A 91 -5.62 4.42 -1.29
C ALA A 91 -4.34 4.21 -2.10
N TRP A 92 -4.11 2.99 -2.58
CA TRP A 92 -2.96 2.68 -3.42
C TRP A 92 -3.04 3.29 -4.81
N CYS A 93 -4.16 3.06 -5.49
CA CYS A 93 -4.32 3.46 -6.88
C CYS A 93 -4.46 4.98 -7.04
N PHE A 94 -5.12 5.65 -6.11
CA PHE A 94 -5.16 7.11 -6.06
C PHE A 94 -3.73 7.68 -6.01
N LYS A 95 -2.91 7.20 -5.05
CA LYS A 95 -1.56 7.72 -4.83
C LYS A 95 -0.66 7.61 -6.07
N TYR A 96 -0.52 6.42 -6.66
CA TYR A 96 0.41 6.27 -7.79
C TYR A 96 -0.10 6.95 -9.07
N GLN A 97 -1.43 6.98 -9.29
CA GLN A 97 -2.00 7.65 -10.46
C GLN A 97 -1.83 9.17 -10.37
N THR A 98 -2.12 9.76 -9.21
CA THR A 98 -1.87 11.19 -8.98
C THR A 98 -0.40 11.52 -9.15
N ASN A 99 0.52 10.71 -8.59
CA ASN A 99 1.96 10.92 -8.77
C ASN A 99 2.39 10.90 -10.24
N GLU A 100 1.86 9.95 -11.05
CA GLU A 100 2.15 9.89 -12.48
C GLU A 100 1.59 11.09 -13.25
N LEU A 101 0.34 11.51 -13.02
CA LEU A 101 -0.23 12.69 -13.64
C LEU A 101 0.61 13.95 -13.34
N ARG A 102 1.05 14.08 -12.09
CA ARG A 102 1.80 15.23 -11.55
C ARG A 102 3.23 15.35 -12.06
N ARG A 103 3.76 14.30 -12.69
CA ARG A 103 5.08 14.28 -13.32
C ARG A 103 5.12 14.98 -14.68
N HIS A 104 3.96 15.31 -15.25
CA HIS A 104 3.86 15.85 -16.60
C HIS A 104 3.37 17.31 -16.60
N ASP A 105 4.22 18.24 -17.04
CA ASP A 105 3.91 19.67 -17.14
C ASP A 105 2.76 20.01 -18.10
N LYS A 106 2.57 19.19 -19.13
CA LYS A 106 1.46 19.31 -20.07
C LYS A 106 0.09 19.01 -19.44
N ILE A 107 0.03 18.26 -18.34
CA ILE A 107 -1.23 17.91 -17.68
C ILE A 107 -1.58 19.03 -16.69
N CYS A 108 -2.53 19.86 -17.08
CA CYS A 108 -2.88 21.10 -16.39
C CYS A 108 -3.92 20.92 -15.26
N GLY A 109 -4.46 19.72 -15.09
CA GLY A 109 -5.45 19.40 -14.08
C GLY A 109 -5.94 17.97 -14.20
N TYR A 110 -6.61 17.49 -13.16
CA TYR A 110 -7.23 16.17 -13.12
C TYR A 110 -8.44 16.15 -12.20
N VAL A 111 -9.35 15.20 -12.42
CA VAL A 111 -10.49 14.95 -11.54
C VAL A 111 -10.50 13.45 -11.19
N TYR A 112 -10.40 13.13 -9.91
CA TYR A 112 -10.55 11.75 -9.45
C TYR A 112 -12.03 11.39 -9.41
N THR A 113 -12.36 10.21 -9.93
CA THR A 113 -13.67 9.58 -9.71
C THR A 113 -13.54 8.65 -8.50
N GLU A 114 -14.33 8.79 -7.43
CA GLU A 114 -15.34 9.81 -7.17
C GLU A 114 -15.29 10.33 -5.73
N LEU A 115 -16.24 11.19 -5.34
CA LEU A 115 -16.25 11.75 -3.99
C LEU A 115 -16.76 10.74 -2.97
N ASP A 116 -17.93 10.16 -3.21
CA ASP A 116 -18.60 9.17 -2.37
C ASP A 116 -18.91 7.91 -3.18
N ASP A 117 -18.81 6.73 -2.57
CA ASP A 117 -19.20 5.48 -3.24
C ASP A 117 -20.66 5.52 -3.72
N ILE A 118 -20.94 4.79 -4.80
CA ILE A 118 -22.30 4.56 -5.31
C ILE A 118 -22.56 3.05 -5.49
N GLU A 119 -23.80 2.64 -5.74
CA GLU A 119 -24.26 1.25 -5.64
C GLU A 119 -23.63 0.26 -6.66
N TRP A 120 -22.76 0.73 -7.54
CA TRP A 120 -22.03 -0.08 -8.51
C TRP A 120 -20.58 0.35 -8.69
N GLU A 121 -20.09 1.32 -7.93
CA GLU A 121 -18.74 1.87 -8.02
C GLU A 121 -18.26 2.28 -6.61
N HIS A 122 -17.39 1.45 -6.04
CA HIS A 122 -16.84 1.63 -4.69
C HIS A 122 -15.49 2.37 -4.77
N ASN A 123 -15.46 3.48 -5.51
CA ASN A 123 -14.25 4.22 -5.83
C ASN A 123 -14.19 5.63 -5.18
N GLY A 124 -15.04 5.88 -4.19
CA GLY A 124 -15.18 7.15 -3.48
C GLY A 124 -14.11 7.40 -2.42
N PHE A 125 -13.81 8.68 -2.14
CA PHE A 125 -13.01 9.09 -0.97
C PHE A 125 -13.71 8.83 0.37
N VAL A 126 -15.03 8.72 0.35
CA VAL A 126 -15.88 8.34 1.48
C VAL A 126 -16.87 7.25 1.05
N ASN A 127 -17.43 6.53 2.01
CA ASN A 127 -18.45 5.53 1.76
C ASN A 127 -19.74 6.17 1.23
N TYR A 128 -20.71 5.35 0.79
CA TYR A 128 -22.00 5.80 0.27
C TYR A 128 -22.76 6.72 1.25
N ASP A 129 -22.68 6.42 2.55
CA ASP A 129 -23.29 7.20 3.61
C ASP A 129 -22.44 8.41 4.07
N ARG A 130 -21.30 8.63 3.40
CA ARG A 130 -20.27 9.66 3.67
C ARG A 130 -19.44 9.41 4.93
N SER A 131 -19.50 8.22 5.52
CA SER A 131 -18.54 7.81 6.54
C SER A 131 -17.12 7.73 5.96
N ALA A 132 -16.13 7.98 6.81
CA ALA A 132 -14.76 8.18 6.36
C ALA A 132 -14.05 6.86 6.06
N LYS A 133 -13.32 6.84 4.93
CA LYS A 133 -12.32 5.81 4.62
C LYS A 133 -10.95 6.20 5.17
N GLU A 134 -10.18 5.20 5.58
CA GLU A 134 -8.78 5.36 6.00
C GLU A 134 -7.82 5.06 4.84
N PHE A 135 -6.81 5.92 4.65
CA PHE A 135 -5.86 5.80 3.55
C PHE A 135 -4.48 5.27 3.97
N GLY A 136 -4.13 5.35 5.25
CA GLY A 136 -2.91 4.77 5.80
C GLY A 136 -1.58 5.45 5.40
N TYR A 137 -1.60 6.59 4.71
CA TYR A 137 -0.35 7.25 4.23
C TYR A 137 0.57 7.72 5.36
N ASP A 138 0.03 8.09 6.50
CA ASP A 138 0.77 8.57 7.67
C ASP A 138 1.62 7.49 8.34
N HIS A 139 1.32 6.21 8.08
CA HIS A 139 2.13 5.07 8.48
C HIS A 139 3.56 5.15 7.93
N PHE A 140 3.71 5.60 6.68
CA PHE A 140 5.01 5.71 6.01
C PHE A 140 5.65 7.07 6.17
N VAL A 141 4.85 8.15 6.20
CA VAL A 141 5.34 9.51 6.38
C VAL A 141 4.46 10.24 7.39
N PRO A 142 4.92 10.45 8.64
CA PRO A 142 4.11 11.04 9.69
C PRO A 142 3.42 12.36 9.28
N GLY A 143 2.09 12.37 9.41
CA GLY A 143 1.24 13.50 9.07
C GLY A 143 0.94 13.67 7.57
N MET A 144 1.25 12.68 6.73
CA MET A 144 0.80 12.63 5.35
C MET A 144 -0.69 12.25 5.28
N THR A 145 -1.41 12.95 4.42
CA THR A 145 -2.85 12.79 4.22
C THR A 145 -3.19 12.80 2.72
N VAL A 146 -4.45 12.51 2.38
CA VAL A 146 -4.99 12.68 1.02
C VAL A 146 -4.77 14.11 0.49
N ALA A 147 -4.75 15.11 1.37
CA ALA A 147 -4.52 16.51 0.99
C ALA A 147 -3.11 16.76 0.45
N ASP A 148 -2.09 16.00 0.88
CA ASP A 148 -0.73 16.13 0.35
C ASP A 148 -0.65 15.73 -1.12
N LEU A 149 -1.45 14.75 -1.56
CA LEU A 149 -1.51 14.31 -2.97
C LEU A 149 -2.15 15.39 -3.87
N ASN A 150 -3.12 16.12 -3.33
CA ASN A 150 -3.82 17.22 -4.00
C ASN A 150 -3.24 18.61 -3.68
N ALA A 151 -2.11 18.70 -2.99
CA ALA A 151 -1.51 19.98 -2.61
C ALA A 151 -1.15 20.81 -3.85
N ALA A 152 -1.20 22.15 -3.77
CA ALA A 152 -0.83 22.99 -4.90
C ALA A 152 0.65 22.79 -5.31
N ASP A 153 1.52 22.51 -4.34
CA ASP A 153 2.92 22.19 -4.56
C ASP A 153 3.18 20.73 -4.19
N TYR A 154 4.02 20.04 -4.96
CA TYR A 154 4.26 18.60 -4.83
C TYR A 154 5.71 18.25 -4.94
N VAL A 155 6.07 17.15 -4.30
CA VAL A 155 7.33 16.45 -4.55
C VAL A 155 7.02 14.98 -4.84
N GLY A 156 7.68 14.41 -5.82
CA GLY A 156 7.50 13.00 -6.18
C GLY A 156 8.76 12.39 -6.77
N LEU A 157 8.79 11.07 -6.79
CA LEU A 157 9.82 10.28 -7.47
C LEU A 157 9.21 9.61 -8.69
N ASP A 158 9.97 9.57 -9.77
CA ASP A 158 9.65 8.80 -10.96
C ASP A 158 10.03 7.32 -10.73
N ALA A 159 9.21 6.62 -9.95
CA ALA A 159 9.40 5.22 -9.58
C ALA A 159 8.05 4.52 -9.33
N PRO A 160 8.01 3.17 -9.43
CA PRO A 160 6.87 2.39 -8.97
C PRO A 160 6.50 2.69 -7.51
N PRO A 161 5.23 2.54 -7.10
CA PRO A 161 4.81 2.74 -5.72
C PRO A 161 5.56 1.80 -4.74
N CYS A 162 5.85 0.58 -5.19
CA CYS A 162 6.81 -0.33 -4.58
C CYS A 162 7.60 -1.07 -5.67
N GLN A 163 8.86 -1.41 -5.40
CA GLN A 163 9.71 -2.24 -6.26
C GLN A 163 10.60 -3.15 -5.40
N THR A 164 11.01 -4.29 -5.95
CA THR A 164 11.97 -5.19 -5.29
C THR A 164 13.39 -4.89 -5.76
N LEU A 165 14.31 -4.67 -4.82
CA LEU A 165 15.75 -4.53 -5.06
C LEU A 165 16.54 -5.49 -4.16
N LEU A 166 17.77 -5.83 -4.55
CA LEU A 166 18.62 -6.74 -3.79
C LEU A 166 19.18 -6.06 -2.52
N PRO A 167 19.49 -6.82 -1.45
CA PRO A 167 20.26 -6.33 -0.32
C PRO A 167 21.56 -5.65 -0.76
N GLY A 168 21.85 -4.49 -0.18
CA GLY A 168 23.06 -3.71 -0.48
C GLY A 168 23.06 -3.03 -1.85
N ALA A 169 21.97 -3.12 -2.63
CA ALA A 169 21.83 -2.40 -3.88
C ALA A 169 21.72 -0.88 -3.65
N THR A 170 21.72 -0.11 -4.74
CA THR A 170 21.50 1.32 -4.72
C THR A 170 20.12 1.64 -5.26
N PHE A 171 19.29 2.34 -4.48
CA PHE A 171 18.06 2.93 -4.98
C PHE A 171 18.40 4.21 -5.76
N SER A 172 17.80 4.38 -6.93
CA SER A 172 17.91 5.61 -7.73
C SER A 172 16.59 5.88 -8.45
N ALA A 173 16.08 7.10 -8.34
CA ALA A 173 14.90 7.54 -9.08
C ALA A 173 14.94 9.06 -9.36
N PRO A 174 14.49 9.52 -10.54
CA PRO A 174 14.36 10.95 -10.82
C PRO A 174 13.42 11.63 -9.82
N LEU A 175 13.90 12.67 -9.15
CA LEU A 175 13.13 13.51 -8.25
C LEU A 175 12.54 14.67 -9.04
N PHE A 176 11.24 14.91 -8.88
CA PHE A 176 10.57 16.05 -9.50
C PHE A 176 9.79 16.86 -8.47
N VAL A 177 9.64 18.15 -8.77
CA VAL A 177 8.76 19.06 -8.03
C VAL A 177 7.75 19.68 -8.96
N SER A 178 6.47 19.52 -8.61
CA SER A 178 5.36 20.15 -9.32
C SER A 178 4.94 21.41 -8.55
N HIS A 179 5.30 22.61 -9.03
CA HIS A 179 5.02 23.91 -8.37
C HIS A 179 3.84 24.70 -9.00
N TRP A 180 2.62 24.58 -8.47
CA TRP A 180 1.40 25.29 -8.93
C TRP A 180 0.87 26.28 -7.89
N GLY A 181 1.47 26.31 -6.69
CA GLY A 181 1.15 27.23 -5.62
C GLY A 181 1.56 28.68 -5.87
N PRO A 182 1.49 29.54 -4.84
CA PRO A 182 1.95 30.92 -4.90
C PRO A 182 3.44 31.02 -5.24
N ALA A 183 3.87 32.12 -5.86
CA ALA A 183 5.28 32.35 -6.14
C ALA A 183 6.10 32.35 -4.83
N THR A 184 7.20 31.61 -4.83
CA THR A 184 8.13 31.47 -3.70
C THR A 184 9.56 31.50 -4.23
N GLU A 185 10.47 32.13 -3.49
CA GLU A 185 11.86 32.31 -3.92
C GLU A 185 12.75 31.10 -3.62
N ALA A 186 12.35 30.24 -2.67
CA ALA A 186 13.10 29.03 -2.32
C ALA A 186 12.15 27.95 -1.76
N LEU A 187 12.30 26.73 -2.27
CA LEU A 187 11.74 25.53 -1.69
C LEU A 187 12.86 24.59 -1.27
N ARG A 188 12.57 23.74 -0.29
CA ARG A 188 13.51 22.70 0.16
C ARG A 188 12.81 21.36 0.13
N VAL A 189 13.44 20.39 -0.53
CA VAL A 189 13.06 18.98 -0.42
C VAL A 189 13.90 18.37 0.70
N ARG A 190 13.26 17.81 1.73
CA ARG A 190 13.90 16.91 2.69
C ARG A 190 13.50 15.48 2.37
N TRP A 191 14.44 14.57 2.54
CA TRP A 191 14.19 13.14 2.33
C TRP A 191 14.79 12.30 3.44
N GLU A 192 14.19 11.12 3.66
CA GLU A 192 14.64 10.12 4.62
C GLU A 192 14.41 8.72 4.03
N LEU A 193 15.44 7.87 4.13
CA LEU A 193 15.32 6.44 3.93
C LEU A 193 15.05 5.79 5.29
N ALA A 194 13.79 5.43 5.56
CA ALA A 194 13.41 4.61 6.70
C ALA A 194 13.43 3.13 6.29
N PHE A 195 13.74 2.24 7.23
CA PHE A 195 13.82 0.81 6.98
C PHE A 195 13.24 -0.02 8.12
N VAL A 196 12.46 -1.04 7.77
CA VAL A 196 11.92 -2.07 8.65
C VAL A 196 12.56 -3.40 8.27
N ASP A 197 13.30 -4.02 9.18
CA ASP A 197 13.96 -5.30 8.90
C ASP A 197 13.01 -6.50 8.91
N ARG A 198 13.52 -7.68 8.56
CA ARG A 198 12.82 -8.99 8.60
C ARG A 198 12.25 -9.41 9.96
N PHE A 199 12.49 -8.64 11.02
CA PHE A 199 11.94 -8.85 12.35
C PHE A 199 10.94 -7.75 12.74
N GLY A 200 10.68 -6.76 11.88
CA GLY A 200 9.78 -5.65 12.18
C GLY A 200 10.45 -4.50 12.95
N ILE A 201 11.78 -4.49 13.04
CA ILE A 201 12.51 -3.42 13.73
C ILE A 201 12.74 -2.26 12.77
N SER A 202 12.19 -1.10 13.14
CA SER A 202 12.28 0.14 12.35
C SER A 202 13.51 0.96 12.72
N ARG A 203 14.16 1.57 11.72
CA ARG A 203 15.24 2.55 11.90
C ARG A 203 15.34 3.53 10.74
N SER A 204 15.90 4.71 11.03
CA SER A 204 16.35 5.67 10.01
C SER A 204 17.71 5.22 9.48
N VAL A 205 17.86 5.13 8.16
CA VAL A 205 19.11 4.72 7.50
C VAL A 205 19.92 5.94 7.09
N GLU A 206 19.30 6.83 6.31
CA GLU A 206 19.94 8.03 5.79
C GLU A 206 18.92 9.14 5.60
N LYS A 207 19.35 10.40 5.69
CA LYS A 207 18.51 11.57 5.45
C LYS A 207 19.30 12.68 4.79
N GLY A 208 18.61 13.50 4.01
CA GLY A 208 19.22 14.64 3.33
C GLY A 208 18.23 15.75 3.02
N ALA A 209 18.76 16.81 2.41
CA ALA A 209 17.97 17.94 1.95
C ALA A 209 18.59 18.59 0.72
N LEU A 210 17.73 19.15 -0.14
CA LEU A 210 18.09 19.84 -1.37
C LEU A 210 17.32 21.16 -1.44
N ASP A 211 18.04 22.27 -1.60
CA ASP A 211 17.43 23.55 -1.92
C ASP A 211 17.16 23.64 -3.42
N ILE A 212 15.95 24.06 -3.77
CA ILE A 212 15.49 24.13 -5.16
C ILE A 212 14.74 25.44 -5.43
N ALA A 213 14.77 25.86 -6.70
CA ALA A 213 14.05 27.02 -7.19
C ALA A 213 13.19 26.62 -8.40
N PRO A 214 12.08 25.88 -8.20
CA PRO A 214 11.27 25.40 -9.29
C PRO A 214 10.54 26.55 -9.99
N ARG A 215 10.39 26.44 -11.31
CA ARG A 215 9.57 27.40 -12.07
C ARG A 215 8.10 27.19 -11.70
N ARG A 216 7.38 28.28 -11.46
CA ARG A 216 5.93 28.23 -11.23
C ARG A 216 5.19 27.77 -12.49
N PHE A 217 4.14 26.98 -12.29
CA PHE A 217 3.36 26.31 -13.33
C PHE A 217 4.22 25.40 -14.21
N ALA A 218 5.10 24.64 -13.56
CA ALA A 218 6.02 23.75 -14.23
C ALA A 218 6.42 22.57 -13.33
N VAL A 219 6.64 21.41 -13.95
CA VAL A 219 7.34 20.31 -13.30
C VAL A 219 8.83 20.57 -13.48
N THR A 220 9.55 20.64 -12.37
CA THR A 220 11.01 20.80 -12.36
C THR A 220 11.63 19.43 -12.08
N ASP A 221 12.47 18.97 -13.01
CA ASP A 221 13.39 17.85 -12.78
C ASP A 221 14.53 18.32 -11.86
N VAL A 222 14.68 17.66 -10.72
CA VAL A 222 15.67 17.97 -9.68
C VAL A 222 16.91 17.08 -9.83
N GLY A 223 16.88 16.09 -10.74
CA GLY A 223 17.88 15.05 -10.89
C GLY A 223 17.56 13.80 -10.07
N ASP A 224 18.45 12.81 -10.14
CA ASP A 224 18.24 11.53 -9.46
C ASP A 224 18.52 11.64 -7.96
N LEU A 225 17.59 11.12 -7.15
CA LEU A 225 17.83 10.84 -5.74
C LEU A 225 18.39 9.43 -5.61
N THR A 226 19.65 9.33 -5.18
CA THR A 226 20.39 8.07 -5.07
C THR A 226 20.81 7.78 -3.63
N VAL A 227 20.47 6.60 -3.12
CA VAL A 227 20.77 6.18 -1.74
C VAL A 227 21.13 4.68 -1.70
N GLY A 228 22.13 4.32 -0.89
CA GLY A 228 22.48 2.92 -0.65
C GLY A 228 21.46 2.22 0.24
N LEU A 229 21.02 1.03 -0.15
CA LEU A 229 20.06 0.24 0.62
C LEU A 229 20.78 -0.62 1.67
N PRO A 230 20.12 -0.92 2.81
CA PRO A 230 20.63 -1.89 3.77
C PRO A 230 21.03 -3.23 3.13
N ASN A 231 22.11 -3.82 3.64
CA ASN A 231 22.58 -5.15 3.21
C ASN A 231 21.89 -6.28 4.00
N GLU A 232 20.57 -6.20 4.12
CA GLU A 232 19.72 -7.23 4.71
C GLU A 232 18.29 -7.12 4.17
N PRO A 233 17.51 -8.22 4.15
CA PRO A 233 16.11 -8.17 3.72
C PRO A 233 15.22 -7.32 4.63
N GLY A 234 14.24 -6.65 4.03
CA GLY A 234 13.25 -5.85 4.73
C GLY A 234 12.49 -4.92 3.79
N LEU A 235 11.86 -3.89 4.35
CA LEU A 235 11.07 -2.90 3.61
C LEU A 235 11.64 -1.52 3.88
N ALA A 236 12.07 -0.83 2.82
CA ALA A 236 12.50 0.56 2.89
C ALA A 236 11.40 1.50 2.40
N THR A 237 11.36 2.70 2.98
CA THR A 237 10.48 3.80 2.58
C THR A 237 11.36 5.02 2.30
N MET A 238 11.31 5.51 1.07
CA MET A 238 11.91 6.80 0.70
C MET A 238 10.87 7.89 0.92
N ALA A 239 10.90 8.52 2.10
CA ALA A 239 9.98 9.58 2.50
C ALA A 239 10.46 10.95 2.01
N LEU A 240 9.55 11.79 1.53
CA LEU A 240 9.81 13.12 0.99
C LEU A 240 8.94 14.17 1.70
N HIS A 241 9.54 15.32 1.97
CA HIS A 241 8.84 16.51 2.46
C HIS A 241 9.26 17.72 1.62
N LEU A 242 8.30 18.39 1.01
CA LEU A 242 8.50 19.70 0.39
C LEU A 242 8.21 20.80 1.41
N GLN A 243 9.13 21.73 1.58
CA GLN A 243 9.02 22.82 2.54
C GLN A 243 9.20 24.19 1.88
N ASP A 244 8.47 25.19 2.35
CA ASP A 244 8.75 26.59 2.01
C ASP A 244 9.93 27.17 2.82
N GLY A 245 10.33 28.40 2.50
CA GLY A 245 11.44 29.09 3.19
C GLY A 245 11.24 29.32 4.70
N SER A 246 10.02 29.16 5.22
CA SER A 246 9.74 29.21 6.67
C SER A 246 9.89 27.85 7.36
N GLY A 247 10.08 26.78 6.58
CA GLY A 247 10.12 25.39 7.07
C GLY A 247 8.75 24.74 7.17
N ARG A 248 7.66 25.40 6.73
CA ARG A 248 6.32 24.80 6.69
C ARG A 248 6.29 23.72 5.61
N VAL A 249 5.77 22.55 5.97
CA VAL A 249 5.56 21.44 5.02
C VAL A 249 4.39 21.76 4.10
N LEU A 250 4.65 21.78 2.80
CA LEU A 250 3.66 22.02 1.74
C LEU A 250 3.07 20.71 1.22
N CYS A 251 3.88 19.65 1.19
CA CYS A 251 3.50 18.33 0.69
C CYS A 251 4.43 17.25 1.26
N ARG A 252 3.87 16.07 1.48
CA ARG A 252 4.55 14.81 1.79
C ARG A 252 4.29 13.78 0.71
N ASN A 253 5.26 12.93 0.45
CA ASN A 253 5.11 11.79 -0.45
C ASN A 253 6.12 10.70 -0.09
N TYR A 254 5.96 9.50 -0.65
CA TYR A 254 6.91 8.42 -0.49
C TYR A 254 6.90 7.43 -1.66
N VAL A 255 7.93 6.60 -1.76
CA VAL A 255 7.88 5.32 -2.49
C VAL A 255 8.47 4.23 -1.59
N ASN A 256 8.03 2.99 -1.78
CA ASN A 256 8.55 1.85 -1.04
C ASN A 256 9.53 1.03 -1.88
N VAL A 257 10.42 0.32 -1.19
CA VAL A 257 11.33 -0.65 -1.79
C VAL A 257 11.33 -1.89 -0.92
N GLU A 258 10.83 -2.99 -1.45
CA GLU A 258 11.08 -4.30 -0.88
C GLU A 258 12.55 -4.66 -1.13
N ILE A 259 13.29 -4.98 -0.08
CA ILE A 259 14.66 -5.45 -0.15
C ILE A 259 14.62 -6.96 0.04
N SER A 260 14.86 -7.71 -1.03
CA SER A 260 14.78 -9.17 -1.02
C SER A 260 15.69 -9.78 -2.08
N ASP A 261 16.33 -10.89 -1.73
CA ASP A 261 17.07 -11.79 -2.62
C ASP A 261 16.47 -13.21 -2.69
N GLY A 262 15.27 -13.39 -2.13
CA GLY A 262 14.56 -14.66 -2.07
C GLY A 262 13.93 -14.92 -0.70
N ASP A 263 13.77 -16.20 -0.36
CA ASP A 263 13.15 -16.62 0.90
C ASP A 263 14.08 -16.34 2.09
N LEU A 264 13.49 -15.90 3.20
CA LEU A 264 14.19 -15.80 4.47
C LEU A 264 14.63 -17.19 4.96
N PRO A 265 15.79 -17.31 5.63
CA PRO A 265 16.20 -18.57 6.22
C PRO A 265 15.18 -19.05 7.26
N ALA A 266 14.73 -20.30 7.12
CA ALA A 266 13.77 -20.91 8.05
C ALA A 266 14.32 -20.98 9.49
N VAL A 267 15.63 -21.14 9.64
CA VAL A 267 16.33 -21.12 10.93
C VAL A 267 17.49 -20.15 10.83
N GLU A 268 17.55 -19.17 11.73
CA GLU A 268 18.61 -18.16 11.79
C GLU A 268 19.16 -18.08 13.21
N GLN A 269 20.49 -18.15 13.35
CA GLN A 269 21.14 -17.89 14.63
C GLN A 269 21.22 -16.38 14.86
N ILE A 270 20.73 -15.92 16.01
CA ILE A 270 20.73 -14.52 16.42
C ILE A 270 21.54 -14.34 17.71
N ALA A 271 21.82 -13.10 18.10
CA ALA A 271 22.67 -12.80 19.25
C ALA A 271 22.18 -13.45 20.56
N GLN A 272 20.87 -13.58 20.75
CA GLN A 272 20.24 -14.14 21.95
C GLN A 272 19.91 -15.64 21.84
N GLY A 273 20.11 -16.28 20.69
CA GLY A 273 19.71 -17.66 20.46
C GLY A 273 19.30 -17.92 19.01
N TRP A 274 18.04 -18.28 18.78
CA TRP A 274 17.56 -18.71 17.46
C TRP A 274 16.26 -18.01 17.07
N ALA A 275 16.10 -17.72 15.78
CA ALA A 275 14.83 -17.36 15.15
C ALA A 275 14.42 -18.50 14.22
N VAL A 276 13.26 -19.11 14.49
CA VAL A 276 12.70 -20.21 13.70
C VAL A 276 11.39 -19.74 13.05
N ARG A 277 11.40 -19.65 11.73
CA ARG A 277 10.29 -19.14 10.92
C ARG A 277 9.44 -20.29 10.38
N PHE A 278 8.15 -20.03 10.24
CA PHE A 278 7.22 -20.93 9.56
C PHE A 278 6.32 -20.13 8.62
N ALA A 279 6.02 -20.72 7.45
CA ALA A 279 5.15 -20.07 6.48
C ALA A 279 3.67 -20.24 6.87
N PRO A 280 2.81 -19.22 6.69
CA PRO A 280 1.38 -19.33 6.98
C PRO A 280 0.69 -20.51 6.26
N GLY A 281 1.16 -20.87 5.06
CA GLY A 281 0.60 -21.94 4.24
C GLY A 281 1.00 -23.36 4.62
N VAL A 282 1.94 -23.56 5.56
CA VAL A 282 2.39 -24.91 5.99
C VAL A 282 1.69 -25.40 7.26
N ALA A 283 0.47 -24.93 7.51
CA ALA A 283 -0.33 -25.39 8.65
C ALA A 283 -0.46 -26.92 8.66
N THR A 284 -0.21 -27.53 9.82
CA THR A 284 -0.26 -28.99 10.01
C THR A 284 -1.67 -29.48 10.31
N ALA A 285 -2.50 -28.63 10.93
CA ALA A 285 -3.90 -28.91 11.18
C ALA A 285 -4.73 -27.63 11.28
N THR A 286 -6.03 -27.73 11.03
CA THR A 286 -6.98 -26.62 11.14
C THR A 286 -8.39 -27.14 11.37
N SER A 287 -9.22 -26.42 12.12
CA SER A 287 -10.65 -26.72 12.23
C SER A 287 -11.48 -26.10 11.11
N TRP A 288 -10.94 -25.11 10.40
CA TRP A 288 -11.68 -24.50 9.31
C TRP A 288 -11.77 -25.48 8.13
N PRO A 289 -12.96 -25.74 7.59
CA PRO A 289 -13.12 -26.70 6.51
C PRO A 289 -12.55 -26.20 5.17
N GLN A 290 -12.51 -24.87 4.98
CA GLN A 290 -12.09 -24.22 3.74
C GLN A 290 -11.30 -22.94 4.03
N PRO A 291 -10.14 -23.02 4.70
CA PRO A 291 -9.26 -21.86 4.83
C PRO A 291 -8.74 -21.48 3.44
N ARG A 292 -8.42 -20.20 3.27
CA ARG A 292 -7.74 -19.70 2.10
C ARG A 292 -6.25 -19.57 2.39
N VAL A 293 -5.45 -20.26 1.59
CA VAL A 293 -3.99 -20.08 1.52
C VAL A 293 -3.69 -19.49 0.16
N ASP A 294 -2.88 -18.44 0.12
CA ASP A 294 -2.49 -17.85 -1.16
C ASP A 294 -1.52 -18.78 -1.94
N PRO A 295 -1.34 -18.59 -3.26
CA PRO A 295 -0.53 -19.51 -4.07
C PRO A 295 0.93 -19.64 -3.63
N ALA A 296 1.50 -18.61 -3.01
CA ALA A 296 2.87 -18.63 -2.49
C ALA A 296 2.97 -19.25 -1.09
N GLY A 297 1.85 -19.50 -0.40
CA GLY A 297 1.83 -20.01 0.97
C GLY A 297 2.23 -18.98 2.03
N ASP A 298 2.23 -17.70 1.68
CA ASP A 298 2.68 -16.60 2.52
C ASP A 298 1.51 -15.80 3.13
N LYS A 299 0.27 -16.22 2.89
CA LYS A 299 -0.91 -15.78 3.65
C LYS A 299 -1.84 -16.95 3.92
N PHE A 300 -2.24 -17.11 5.17
CA PHE A 300 -3.35 -17.98 5.59
C PHE A 300 -4.50 -17.10 6.06
N SER A 301 -5.74 -17.45 5.70
CA SER A 301 -6.91 -16.75 6.22
C SER A 301 -8.14 -17.65 6.30
N ALA A 302 -8.99 -17.40 7.29
CA ALA A 302 -10.28 -18.07 7.44
C ALA A 302 -11.27 -17.15 8.16
N THR A 303 -12.53 -17.18 7.75
CA THR A 303 -13.63 -16.46 8.41
C THR A 303 -14.22 -17.30 9.54
N SER A 304 -14.99 -16.68 10.44
CA SER A 304 -15.66 -17.32 11.60
C SER A 304 -14.72 -17.86 12.69
N SER A 305 -15.28 -18.38 13.78
CA SER A 305 -14.52 -19.07 14.83
C SER A 305 -13.80 -20.34 14.31
N GLY A 306 -12.68 -20.70 14.93
CA GLY A 306 -11.90 -21.88 14.56
C GLY A 306 -10.46 -21.82 15.06
N TRP A 307 -9.60 -22.68 14.54
CA TRP A 307 -8.17 -22.67 14.88
C TRP A 307 -7.31 -23.20 13.74
N VAL A 308 -6.05 -22.77 13.73
CA VAL A 308 -4.98 -23.27 12.85
C VAL A 308 -3.74 -23.57 13.68
N GLU A 309 -3.06 -24.66 13.35
CA GLU A 309 -1.89 -25.19 14.05
C GLU A 309 -0.69 -25.35 13.11
N TYR A 310 0.49 -25.08 13.67
CA TYR A 310 1.79 -25.18 13.02
C TYR A 310 2.73 -26.01 13.89
N GLU A 311 3.53 -26.86 13.26
CA GLU A 311 4.66 -27.52 13.92
C GLU A 311 5.96 -26.79 13.56
N VAL A 312 6.69 -26.34 14.58
CA VAL A 312 7.95 -25.60 14.46
C VAL A 312 9.07 -26.51 14.94
N ALA A 313 9.88 -26.99 13.99
CA ALA A 313 11.02 -27.85 14.28
C ALA A 313 12.11 -27.09 15.04
N LEU A 314 12.61 -27.68 16.13
CA LEU A 314 13.71 -27.09 16.90
C LEU A 314 15.04 -27.19 16.11
N PRO A 315 15.93 -26.19 16.22
CA PRO A 315 17.26 -26.28 15.65
C PRO A 315 18.04 -27.46 16.26
N ALA A 316 18.96 -28.05 15.50
CA ALA A 316 19.74 -29.20 15.95
C ALA A 316 20.50 -28.88 17.25
N GLY A 317 20.29 -29.69 18.28
CA GLY A 317 20.94 -29.55 19.59
C GLY A 317 20.32 -28.49 20.51
N VAL A 318 19.21 -27.86 20.11
CA VAL A 318 18.46 -26.94 20.98
C VAL A 318 17.41 -27.73 21.76
N GLU A 319 17.53 -27.67 23.09
CA GLU A 319 16.56 -28.24 24.03
C GLU A 319 15.78 -27.10 24.69
N LEU A 320 14.45 -27.14 24.65
CA LEU A 320 13.63 -26.06 25.24
C LEU A 320 13.79 -25.94 26.76
N SER A 321 14.22 -27.00 27.44
CA SER A 321 14.56 -26.96 28.87
C SER A 321 15.71 -26.01 29.20
N SER A 322 16.52 -25.64 28.20
CA SER A 322 17.61 -24.66 28.33
C SER A 322 17.22 -23.24 27.94
N ALA A 323 16.01 -23.03 27.39
CA ALA A 323 15.57 -21.70 26.97
C ALA A 323 15.29 -20.81 28.19
N GLN A 324 15.75 -19.57 28.14
CA GLN A 324 15.44 -18.54 29.13
C GLN A 324 14.05 -17.95 28.89
N ARG A 325 13.66 -17.81 27.62
CA ARG A 325 12.34 -17.36 27.18
C ARG A 325 12.07 -17.77 25.73
N LEU A 326 10.80 -17.88 25.37
CA LEU A 326 10.36 -17.92 23.98
C LEU A 326 9.63 -16.62 23.62
N ARG A 327 9.76 -16.19 22.36
CA ARG A 327 8.96 -15.08 21.83
C ARG A 327 8.33 -15.50 20.52
N LEU A 328 7.01 -15.44 20.40
CA LEU A 328 6.30 -15.66 19.15
C LEU A 328 5.95 -14.31 18.54
N ARG A 329 6.50 -14.00 17.36
CA ARG A 329 6.25 -12.75 16.63
C ARG A 329 5.58 -13.04 15.29
N PHE A 330 4.55 -12.29 14.96
CA PHE A 330 3.78 -12.47 13.73
C PHE A 330 2.97 -11.22 13.38
N GLU A 331 2.68 -11.02 12.10
CA GLU A 331 1.66 -10.08 11.65
C GLU A 331 0.34 -10.85 11.42
N ALA A 332 -0.75 -10.39 12.05
CA ALA A 332 -2.07 -11.01 11.87
C ALA A 332 -3.21 -9.98 11.92
N SER A 333 -4.33 -10.30 11.29
CA SER A 333 -5.57 -9.51 11.33
C SER A 333 -6.78 -10.39 11.65
N ALA A 334 -7.90 -9.76 11.99
CA ALA A 334 -9.18 -10.43 11.89
C ALA A 334 -9.47 -10.78 10.41
N ARG A 335 -10.53 -11.56 10.15
CA ARG A 335 -10.96 -11.88 8.79
C ARG A 335 -12.47 -11.96 8.71
N ALA A 336 -13.07 -10.84 8.33
CA ALA A 336 -14.52 -10.68 8.21
C ALA A 336 -15.04 -11.12 6.84
N GLY A 337 -14.22 -11.04 5.80
CA GLY A 337 -14.60 -11.48 4.45
C GLY A 337 -15.81 -10.72 3.92
N MET A 338 -16.85 -11.43 3.48
CA MET A 338 -18.05 -10.82 2.90
C MET A 338 -18.86 -9.94 3.87
N ALA A 339 -18.61 -10.03 5.18
CA ALA A 339 -19.26 -9.14 6.15
C ALA A 339 -18.83 -7.67 6.00
N LYS A 340 -17.69 -7.40 5.34
CA LYS A 340 -17.24 -6.05 4.98
C LYS A 340 -17.79 -5.55 3.65
N VAL A 341 -18.36 -6.43 2.82
CA VAL A 341 -18.77 -6.02 1.48
C VAL A 341 -20.08 -5.29 1.58
N ASP A 342 -19.95 -4.00 1.35
CA ASP A 342 -21.00 -3.06 1.11
C ASP A 342 -21.73 -3.54 -0.17
N TRP A 343 -23.01 -3.94 -0.09
CA TRP A 343 -23.81 -4.56 -1.18
C TRP A 343 -23.46 -6.02 -1.56
N PRO A 344 -23.68 -7.00 -0.67
CA PRO A 344 -23.36 -8.41 -0.92
C PRO A 344 -24.16 -9.06 -2.06
N GLU A 345 -25.30 -8.50 -2.48
CA GLU A 345 -26.04 -9.01 -3.65
C GLU A 345 -25.34 -8.72 -4.99
N ARG A 346 -24.28 -7.90 -5.00
CA ARG A 346 -23.54 -7.48 -6.19
C ARG A 346 -22.03 -7.61 -6.01
N THR A 347 -21.57 -8.83 -5.78
CA THR A 347 -20.14 -9.13 -5.73
C THR A 347 -19.57 -9.30 -7.15
N TYR A 348 -18.54 -8.53 -7.48
CA TYR A 348 -17.81 -8.61 -8.74
C TYR A 348 -16.32 -8.70 -8.45
N GLY A 349 -15.60 -9.62 -9.11
CA GLY A 349 -14.14 -9.70 -8.98
C GLY A 349 -13.66 -10.14 -7.58
N PHE A 350 -12.51 -9.62 -7.18
CA PHE A 350 -11.87 -9.88 -5.90
C PHE A 350 -12.17 -8.71 -4.95
N ASN A 351 -12.93 -8.96 -3.88
CA ASN A 351 -13.31 -7.93 -2.91
C ASN A 351 -12.40 -7.97 -1.68
N TYR A 352 -11.81 -6.82 -1.37
CA TYR A 352 -11.13 -6.54 -0.11
C TYR A 352 -11.40 -5.07 0.24
N PRO A 353 -12.56 -4.78 0.86
CA PRO A 353 -13.01 -3.41 1.09
C PRO A 353 -11.99 -2.62 1.90
N GLN A 354 -11.90 -1.31 1.60
CA GLN A 354 -10.95 -0.42 2.24
C GLN A 354 -11.11 -0.43 3.77
N THR A 355 -10.07 -0.02 4.48
CA THR A 355 -10.16 0.24 5.91
C THR A 355 -11.07 1.44 6.17
N GLU A 356 -11.98 1.30 7.13
CA GLU A 356 -13.02 2.28 7.44
C GLU A 356 -13.18 2.45 8.95
N GLU A 357 -13.95 3.44 9.39
CA GLU A 357 -14.22 3.66 10.82
C GLU A 357 -14.87 2.43 11.49
N SER A 358 -15.74 1.71 10.77
CA SER A 358 -16.33 0.46 11.24
C SER A 358 -15.30 -0.66 11.22
N LYS A 359 -15.02 -1.23 12.39
CA LYS A 359 -14.01 -2.26 12.58
C LYS A 359 -14.62 -3.64 12.75
N SER A 360 -13.95 -4.66 12.23
CA SER A 360 -14.29 -6.07 12.41
C SER A 360 -13.23 -6.79 13.24
N PRO A 361 -13.27 -6.69 14.58
CA PRO A 361 -12.22 -7.24 15.44
C PRO A 361 -12.29 -8.76 15.61
N SER A 362 -11.21 -9.35 16.09
CA SER A 362 -11.10 -10.76 16.47
C SER A 362 -10.14 -10.93 17.64
N ASP A 363 -10.51 -11.73 18.64
CA ASP A 363 -9.60 -12.13 19.71
C ASP A 363 -9.00 -13.51 19.39
N VAL A 364 -7.67 -13.62 19.49
CA VAL A 364 -6.94 -14.84 19.14
C VAL A 364 -6.19 -15.35 20.35
N GLN A 365 -6.58 -16.52 20.86
CA GLN A 365 -5.84 -17.23 21.89
C GLN A 365 -4.64 -17.94 21.28
N ILE A 366 -3.47 -17.73 21.88
CA ILE A 366 -2.22 -18.35 21.47
C ILE A 366 -1.96 -19.54 22.39
N VAL A 367 -1.89 -20.73 21.80
CA VAL A 367 -1.64 -21.98 22.50
C VAL A 367 -0.34 -22.58 21.99
N VAL A 368 0.60 -22.84 22.87
CA VAL A 368 1.91 -23.42 22.53
C VAL A 368 2.09 -24.72 23.29
N ASN A 369 2.36 -25.83 22.59
CA ASN A 369 2.43 -27.18 23.19
C ASN A 369 1.22 -27.51 24.10
N GLY A 370 0.02 -27.04 23.74
CA GLY A 370 -1.21 -27.24 24.52
C GLY A 370 -1.41 -26.28 25.69
N VAL A 371 -0.44 -25.40 25.99
CA VAL A 371 -0.53 -24.37 27.04
C VAL A 371 -1.05 -23.07 26.44
N ALA A 372 -2.17 -22.53 26.94
CA ALA A 372 -2.65 -21.20 26.55
C ALA A 372 -1.77 -20.12 27.17
N VAL A 373 -0.98 -19.43 26.35
CA VAL A 373 0.05 -18.48 26.83
C VAL A 373 -0.38 -17.02 26.74
N ALA A 374 -1.27 -16.65 25.82
CA ALA A 374 -1.75 -15.28 25.65
C ALA A 374 -3.09 -15.23 24.89
N THR A 375 -3.72 -14.06 24.92
CA THR A 375 -4.78 -13.68 23.97
C THR A 375 -4.38 -12.36 23.32
N VAL A 376 -4.40 -12.31 22.00
CA VAL A 376 -4.06 -11.13 21.19
C VAL A 376 -5.35 -10.57 20.60
N HIS A 377 -5.60 -9.28 20.83
CA HIS A 377 -6.72 -8.57 20.21
C HIS A 377 -6.29 -8.04 18.83
N LEU A 378 -6.98 -8.48 17.77
CA LEU A 378 -6.79 -8.00 16.41
C LEU A 378 -7.94 -7.02 16.09
N PRO A 379 -7.67 -5.73 15.95
CA PRO A 379 -8.75 -4.73 15.94
C PRO A 379 -9.55 -4.71 14.64
N ASP A 380 -9.06 -5.26 13.53
CA ASP A 380 -9.77 -5.19 12.24
C ASP A 380 -9.33 -6.25 11.21
N ASP A 381 -10.03 -6.31 10.07
CA ASP A 381 -9.66 -6.94 8.78
C ASP A 381 -9.39 -5.82 7.73
N PRO A 382 -8.24 -5.14 7.80
CA PRO A 382 -8.04 -3.88 7.10
C PRO A 382 -7.47 -4.05 5.69
N ALA A 383 -7.71 -3.06 4.82
CA ALA A 383 -7.01 -2.91 3.55
C ALA A 383 -6.85 -1.44 3.13
N ASP A 384 -5.62 -0.98 2.92
CA ASP A 384 -5.27 0.35 2.39
C ASP A 384 -3.78 0.40 2.07
N ALA A 385 -3.22 1.61 1.88
CA ALA A 385 -1.82 1.78 1.51
C ALA A 385 -0.82 1.10 2.46
N ARG A 386 -1.19 0.85 3.73
CA ARG A 386 -0.38 0.11 4.70
C ARG A 386 -0.07 -1.31 4.25
N GLY A 387 -0.96 -1.99 3.53
CA GLY A 387 -0.73 -3.33 2.97
C GLY A 387 0.15 -3.34 1.72
N VAL A 388 1.27 -2.63 1.79
CA VAL A 388 2.21 -2.43 0.68
C VAL A 388 2.76 -3.73 0.10
N LEU A 389 3.01 -4.75 0.93
CA LEU A 389 3.52 -6.03 0.45
C LEU A 389 2.39 -6.83 -0.24
N SER A 390 1.18 -6.80 0.31
CA SER A 390 0.01 -7.40 -0.34
C SER A 390 -0.31 -6.75 -1.70
N HIS A 391 -0.18 -5.43 -1.81
CA HIS A 391 -0.27 -4.73 -3.10
C HIS A 391 0.83 -5.14 -4.07
N HIS A 392 2.08 -5.08 -3.61
CA HIS A 392 3.26 -5.32 -4.44
C HIS A 392 3.28 -6.73 -5.03
N HIS A 393 2.76 -7.70 -4.29
CA HIS A 393 2.66 -9.09 -4.72
C HIS A 393 1.29 -9.48 -5.29
N GLU A 394 0.37 -8.52 -5.46
CA GLU A 394 -0.94 -8.70 -6.09
C GLU A 394 -1.81 -9.81 -5.47
N VAL A 395 -1.65 -10.05 -4.16
CA VAL A 395 -2.45 -11.01 -3.39
C VAL A 395 -3.17 -10.28 -2.29
N ASP A 396 -4.51 -10.30 -2.35
CA ASP A 396 -5.36 -9.51 -1.46
C ASP A 396 -4.86 -8.07 -1.34
N PRO A 397 -4.78 -7.31 -2.45
CA PRO A 397 -4.18 -5.98 -2.46
C PRO A 397 -4.71 -5.11 -1.32
N GLY A 398 -3.80 -4.37 -0.69
CA GLY A 398 -4.11 -3.50 0.44
C GLY A 398 -4.23 -4.21 1.78
N SER A 399 -4.48 -5.53 1.81
CA SER A 399 -4.67 -6.23 3.08
C SER A 399 -3.42 -6.23 3.97
N TYR A 400 -3.61 -6.05 5.27
CA TYR A 400 -2.51 -6.10 6.24
C TYR A 400 -2.98 -6.54 7.63
N GLY A 401 -2.02 -6.77 8.52
CA GLY A 401 -2.29 -7.10 9.91
C GLY A 401 -1.52 -6.23 10.90
N TYR A 402 -1.59 -6.64 12.15
CA TYR A 402 -0.99 -5.97 13.29
C TYR A 402 0.16 -6.83 13.80
N LEU A 403 1.35 -6.24 13.90
CA LEU A 403 2.51 -6.93 14.43
C LEU A 403 2.28 -7.21 15.93
N ALA A 404 2.25 -8.49 16.29
CA ALA A 404 2.13 -8.95 17.66
C ALA A 404 3.40 -9.69 18.09
N GLU A 405 3.73 -9.58 19.37
CA GLU A 405 4.76 -10.40 20.02
C GLU A 405 4.21 -10.95 21.34
N VAL A 406 4.32 -12.26 21.51
CA VAL A 406 3.94 -12.97 22.73
C VAL A 406 5.20 -13.53 23.38
N GLU A 407 5.51 -13.06 24.59
CA GLU A 407 6.61 -13.59 25.39
C GLU A 407 6.11 -14.74 26.29
N ILE A 408 6.85 -15.86 26.32
CA ILE A 408 6.56 -17.05 27.12
C ILE A 408 7.72 -17.27 28.08
N THR A 409 7.46 -17.07 29.37
CA THR A 409 8.42 -17.14 30.47
C THR A 409 7.83 -17.86 31.68
N GLY A 410 8.65 -18.13 32.70
CA GLY A 410 8.21 -18.66 33.99
C GLY A 410 7.48 -20.02 33.88
N ASP A 411 6.37 -20.16 34.61
CA ASP A 411 5.59 -21.40 34.67
C ASP A 411 5.07 -21.84 33.30
N ASN A 412 4.69 -20.88 32.43
CA ASN A 412 4.25 -21.19 31.07
C ASN A 412 5.39 -21.81 30.25
N LEU A 413 6.61 -21.27 30.37
CA LEU A 413 7.77 -21.81 29.67
C LEU A 413 8.11 -23.22 30.16
N ALA A 414 8.07 -23.46 31.48
CA ALA A 414 8.27 -24.79 32.05
C ALA A 414 7.24 -25.79 31.51
N GLN A 415 5.95 -25.46 31.51
CA GLN A 415 4.89 -26.34 31.00
C GLN A 415 5.02 -26.60 29.49
N VAL A 416 5.38 -25.57 28.71
CA VAL A 416 5.63 -25.70 27.27
C VAL A 416 6.82 -26.64 27.03
N ALA A 417 7.91 -26.48 27.77
CA ALA A 417 9.12 -27.29 27.64
C ALA A 417 8.89 -28.76 28.04
N GLU A 418 8.07 -29.02 29.06
CA GLU A 418 7.70 -30.39 29.47
C GLU A 418 6.79 -31.09 28.45
N SER A 419 6.04 -30.33 27.66
CA SER A 419 5.05 -30.84 26.70
C SER A 419 5.59 -30.97 25.26
N VAL A 420 6.91 -30.81 25.07
CA VAL A 420 7.55 -30.97 23.77
C VAL A 420 7.44 -32.42 23.30
N THR A 421 7.00 -32.61 22.06
CA THR A 421 6.95 -33.93 21.43
C THR A 421 8.10 -34.07 20.42
N ALA A 422 8.27 -35.27 19.84
CA ALA A 422 9.28 -35.50 18.80
C ALA A 422 9.13 -34.58 17.56
N GLY A 423 7.97 -33.96 17.37
CA GLY A 423 7.68 -33.02 16.27
C GLY A 423 8.16 -31.58 16.51
N GLY A 424 8.69 -31.25 17.70
CA GLY A 424 9.12 -29.88 18.04
C GLY A 424 8.07 -29.10 18.82
N VAL A 425 7.91 -27.81 18.51
CA VAL A 425 6.97 -26.90 19.18
C VAL A 425 5.71 -26.76 18.34
N THR A 426 4.54 -27.04 18.91
CA THR A 426 3.26 -26.75 18.28
C THR A 426 2.82 -25.34 18.64
N VAL A 427 2.44 -24.55 17.65
CA VAL A 427 1.88 -23.21 17.80
C VAL A 427 0.49 -23.21 17.19
N ARG A 428 -0.53 -22.90 18.00
CA ARG A 428 -1.92 -22.85 17.58
C ARG A 428 -2.53 -21.49 17.85
N PHE A 429 -3.16 -20.94 16.82
CA PHE A 429 -3.98 -19.73 16.89
C PHE A 429 -5.44 -20.15 16.97
N VAL A 430 -6.12 -19.79 18.05
CA VAL A 430 -7.52 -20.16 18.31
C VAL A 430 -8.39 -18.91 18.34
N VAL A 431 -9.41 -18.88 17.49
CA VAL A 431 -10.42 -17.83 17.40
C VAL A 431 -11.69 -18.36 18.05
N PRO A 432 -12.01 -17.97 19.29
CA PRO A 432 -13.08 -18.60 20.07
C PRO A 432 -14.49 -18.15 19.69
N ALA A 433 -14.62 -17.00 19.02
CA ALA A 433 -15.88 -16.39 18.60
C ALA A 433 -15.81 -15.99 17.12
N ASP A 434 -16.93 -15.58 16.53
CA ASP A 434 -16.89 -15.11 15.15
C ASP A 434 -16.11 -13.79 15.04
N GLY A 435 -15.12 -13.79 14.13
CA GLY A 435 -14.17 -12.70 13.89
C GLY A 435 -13.11 -13.08 12.85
N GLY A 436 -12.85 -14.38 12.69
CA GLY A 436 -11.91 -14.90 11.70
C GLY A 436 -10.46 -14.57 12.04
N PHE A 437 -9.56 -14.99 11.16
CA PHE A 437 -8.12 -14.80 11.32
C PHE A 437 -7.43 -14.77 9.96
N ALA A 438 -6.47 -13.87 9.81
CA ALA A 438 -5.49 -13.92 8.74
C ALA A 438 -4.08 -13.80 9.34
N LEU A 439 -3.17 -14.67 8.90
CA LEU A 439 -1.76 -14.69 9.25
C LEU A 439 -0.94 -14.35 8.01
N TYR A 440 -0.07 -13.35 8.15
CA TYR A 440 0.75 -12.82 7.06
C TYR A 440 2.20 -13.31 7.22
N GLY A 441 2.83 -13.60 6.09
CA GLY A 441 4.25 -13.93 5.98
C GLY A 441 5.07 -12.76 5.46
N ALA A 442 6.34 -12.99 5.12
CA ALA A 442 7.31 -11.91 4.91
C ALA A 442 7.09 -11.08 3.63
N THR A 443 6.24 -11.53 2.72
CA THR A 443 5.90 -10.90 1.44
C THR A 443 4.42 -10.49 1.37
N ARG A 444 3.70 -10.53 2.49
CA ARG A 444 2.30 -10.12 2.59
C ARG A 444 2.13 -9.15 3.76
N GLY A 445 1.07 -8.34 3.70
CA GLY A 445 0.76 -7.40 4.76
C GLY A 445 1.53 -6.09 4.67
N SER A 446 1.86 -5.53 5.84
CA SER A 446 2.48 -4.22 6.00
C SER A 446 3.94 -4.28 6.39
N VAL A 447 4.37 -5.36 7.05
CA VAL A 447 5.74 -5.52 7.54
C VAL A 447 6.36 -6.80 7.00
N PRO A 448 7.65 -6.83 6.67
CA PRO A 448 8.31 -7.98 6.03
C PRO A 448 8.66 -9.07 7.05
N VAL A 449 7.69 -9.50 7.86
CA VAL A 449 7.87 -10.42 8.99
C VAL A 449 7.16 -11.74 8.72
N ALA A 450 7.93 -12.82 8.61
CA ALA A 450 7.36 -14.16 8.71
C ALA A 450 7.01 -14.48 10.18
N PRO A 451 5.96 -15.28 10.44
CA PRO A 451 5.71 -15.85 11.75
C PRO A 451 6.98 -16.55 12.28
N THR A 452 7.46 -16.10 13.43
CA THR A 452 8.77 -16.47 13.97
C THR A 452 8.65 -16.84 15.44
N LEU A 453 9.13 -18.04 15.79
CA LEU A 453 9.42 -18.44 17.16
C LEU A 453 10.89 -18.13 17.46
N PHE A 454 11.14 -17.17 18.33
CA PHE A 454 12.44 -16.91 18.91
C PHE A 454 12.66 -17.80 20.13
N ILE A 455 13.83 -18.42 20.20
CA ILE A 455 14.30 -19.24 21.32
C ILE A 455 15.53 -18.55 21.89
N ASP A 456 15.36 -17.86 23.02
CA ASP A 456 16.46 -17.15 23.68
C ASP A 456 17.10 -18.11 24.72
N LEU A 457 18.43 -18.31 24.63
CA LEU A 457 19.19 -19.32 25.39
C LEU A 457 20.06 -18.72 26.50
#